data_AF-A0A9E4MEC3-F1
#
_entry.id   AF-A0A9E4MEC3-F1
#
_cell.length_a   1.000
_cell.length_b   1.000
_cell.length_c   1.000
_cell.angle_alpha   90.00
_cell.angle_beta   90.00
_cell.angle_gamma   90.00
#
_symmetry.space_group_name_H-M   'P 1'
#
loop_
_entity.id
_entity.type
_entity.pdbx_description
1 polymer ?
#
loop_
_entity_poly.entity_id
_entity_poly.type
_entity_poly.pdbx_seq_one_letter_code
_entity_poly.pdbx_strand_id
1 'polypeptide(L)'
;LAPDGSRCRPGIATCGFSANSLALMFDASGRSDIVRVLRVFDGALRIRPVGEGPAQPFAAGASIMPIAVRGYYHDRASARLRIQNGWVTDVPVLDDVVGLSIRYFGRPVLSADIRAGGPLAPCLAAALAAQPIAQADTVQSEEELTAALLTDGPWCGGRFRYDADLFRVRRIRVEIRLQASAARHRGRDPALFTRPGSARHSLAPDLVGIIEVTPRTLPGF
;
A
#
# COMPACT_ATOMS: atom_id res chain seq x y z
N LEU A 1 -15.49 -4.48 3.33
CA LEU A 1 -15.79 -5.26 2.10
C LEU A 1 -15.18 -4.48 0.94
N ALA A 2 -14.36 -5.11 0.10
CA ALA A 2 -13.89 -4.46 -1.13
C ALA A 2 -15.10 -4.28 -2.07
N PRO A 3 -15.14 -3.22 -2.89
CA PRO A 3 -16.15 -3.12 -3.94
C PRO A 3 -15.98 -4.30 -4.90
N ASP A 4 -17.01 -5.14 -4.99
CA ASP A 4 -17.04 -6.30 -5.88
C ASP A 4 -17.50 -5.85 -7.29
N GLY A 5 -16.52 -5.57 -8.15
CA GLY A 5 -16.75 -5.15 -9.54
C GLY A 5 -17.28 -6.25 -10.46
N SER A 6 -17.32 -7.52 -10.00
CA SER A 6 -17.76 -8.66 -10.82
C SER A 6 -19.26 -8.65 -11.14
N ARG A 7 -20.03 -7.73 -10.55
CA ARG A 7 -21.48 -7.62 -10.70
C ARG A 7 -21.93 -6.46 -11.60
N CYS A 8 -20.99 -5.82 -12.31
CA CYS A 8 -21.33 -4.68 -13.14
C CYS A 8 -21.91 -5.08 -14.49
N ARG A 9 -23.16 -4.68 -14.73
CA ARG A 9 -23.76 -4.74 -16.06
C ARG A 9 -23.09 -3.69 -16.96
N PRO A 10 -22.72 -4.03 -18.20
CA PRO A 10 -22.28 -3.05 -19.18
C PRO A 10 -23.26 -1.88 -19.29
N GLY A 11 -22.76 -0.65 -19.34
CA GLY A 11 -23.57 0.58 -19.48
C GLY A 11 -23.96 1.27 -18.17
N ILE A 12 -23.75 0.67 -16.99
CA ILE A 12 -23.99 1.34 -15.70
C ILE A 12 -22.72 2.08 -15.26
N ALA A 13 -22.62 3.36 -15.62
CA ALA A 13 -21.43 4.19 -15.40
C ALA A 13 -21.01 4.33 -13.92
N THR A 14 -21.94 4.15 -12.98
CA THR A 14 -21.69 4.27 -11.53
C THR A 14 -21.63 2.93 -10.80
N CYS A 15 -21.54 1.82 -11.53
CA CYS A 15 -21.44 0.51 -10.90
C CYS A 15 -20.14 0.36 -10.08
N GLY A 16 -20.24 -0.30 -8.92
CA GLY A 16 -19.11 -0.51 -8.00
C GLY A 16 -18.82 0.66 -7.07
N PHE A 17 -19.46 1.81 -7.26
CA PHE A 17 -19.39 2.94 -6.33
C PHE A 17 -20.44 2.83 -5.23
N SER A 18 -20.14 3.38 -4.06
CA SER A 18 -21.08 3.46 -2.93
C SER A 18 -20.89 4.77 -2.20
N ALA A 19 -21.96 5.30 -1.61
CA ALA A 19 -21.83 6.47 -0.75
C ALA A 19 -20.82 6.20 0.38
N ASN A 20 -20.01 7.21 0.69
CA ASN A 20 -18.88 7.18 1.62
C ASN A 20 -17.68 6.29 1.23
N SER A 21 -17.67 5.66 0.06
CA SER A 21 -16.49 4.93 -0.43
C SER A 21 -15.39 5.87 -0.95
N LEU A 22 -14.18 5.35 -1.09
CA LEU A 22 -13.08 6.04 -1.76
C LEU A 22 -13.06 5.67 -3.24
N ALA A 23 -12.56 6.59 -4.05
CA ALA A 23 -12.28 6.41 -5.46
C ALA A 23 -10.95 7.08 -5.82
N LEU A 24 -10.23 6.49 -6.77
CA LEU A 24 -9.07 7.09 -7.42
C LEU A 24 -9.55 7.74 -8.71
N MET A 25 -9.32 9.04 -8.84
CA MET A 25 -9.51 9.78 -10.09
C MET A 25 -8.13 10.01 -10.73
N PHE A 26 -8.01 9.78 -12.03
CA PHE A 26 -6.75 9.87 -12.74
C PHE A 26 -6.95 10.22 -14.22
N ASP A 27 -5.94 10.81 -14.85
CA ASP A 27 -5.96 11.13 -16.28
C ASP A 27 -4.73 10.58 -17.02
N ALA A 28 -4.73 10.70 -18.35
CA ALA A 28 -3.66 10.20 -19.21
C ALA A 28 -2.29 10.88 -18.96
N SER A 29 -2.26 12.02 -18.25
CA SER A 29 -1.00 12.65 -17.85
C SER A 29 -0.36 12.00 -16.63
N GLY A 30 -1.02 11.00 -16.03
CA GLY A 30 -0.57 10.36 -14.79
C GLY A 30 -0.86 11.16 -13.53
N ARG A 31 -1.57 12.29 -13.65
CA ARG A 31 -2.12 12.99 -12.50
C ARG A 31 -3.19 12.11 -11.87
N SER A 32 -3.16 12.01 -10.54
CA SER A 32 -4.13 11.23 -9.78
C SER A 32 -4.49 11.90 -8.45
N ASP A 33 -5.72 11.67 -7.98
CA ASP A 33 -6.19 12.13 -6.67
C ASP A 33 -7.18 11.12 -6.07
N ILE A 34 -7.26 11.10 -4.73
CA ILE A 34 -8.22 10.28 -4.01
C ILE A 34 -9.41 11.14 -3.62
N VAL A 35 -10.59 10.69 -4.02
CA VAL A 35 -11.86 11.34 -3.71
C VAL A 35 -12.77 10.43 -2.90
N ARG A 36 -13.65 11.03 -2.12
CA ARG A 36 -14.74 10.36 -1.45
C ARG A 36 -16.01 10.52 -2.27
N VAL A 37 -16.70 9.41 -2.51
CA VAL A 37 -18.05 9.43 -3.07
C VAL A 37 -19.01 9.86 -1.98
N LEU A 38 -19.63 11.03 -2.12
CA LEU A 38 -20.65 11.52 -1.18
C LEU A 38 -22.02 10.95 -1.52
N ARG A 39 -22.36 10.93 -2.82
CA ARG A 39 -23.60 10.34 -3.35
C ARG A 39 -23.38 9.74 -4.73
N VAL A 40 -24.19 8.72 -5.02
CA VAL A 40 -24.30 8.08 -6.33
C VAL A 40 -25.66 8.43 -6.92
N PHE A 41 -25.66 8.86 -8.18
CA PHE A 41 -26.85 9.11 -9.00
C PHE A 41 -26.82 8.15 -10.20
N ASP A 42 -27.90 8.17 -10.99
CA ASP A 42 -27.88 7.51 -12.30
C ASP A 42 -26.91 8.27 -13.22
N GLY A 43 -25.84 7.60 -13.65
CA GLY A 43 -24.80 8.16 -14.52
C GLY A 43 -23.84 9.19 -13.89
N ALA A 44 -24.00 9.59 -12.63
CA ALA A 44 -23.16 10.62 -12.02
C ALA A 44 -22.79 10.36 -10.55
N LEU A 45 -21.65 10.92 -10.12
CA LEU A 45 -21.17 10.86 -8.74
C LEU A 45 -21.01 12.28 -8.18
N ARG A 46 -21.52 12.53 -6.97
CA ARG A 46 -21.10 13.70 -6.19
C ARG A 46 -19.92 13.28 -5.33
N ILE A 47 -18.76 13.88 -5.58
CA ILE A 47 -17.51 13.55 -4.92
C ILE A 47 -16.95 14.72 -4.11
N ARG A 48 -16.05 14.41 -3.18
CA ARG A 48 -15.24 15.40 -2.46
C ARG A 48 -13.79 14.93 -2.39
N PRO A 49 -12.81 15.77 -2.70
CA PRO A 49 -11.38 15.47 -2.52
C PRO A 49 -11.06 15.06 -1.08
N VAL A 50 -10.12 14.13 -0.91
CA VAL A 50 -9.57 13.76 0.41
C VAL A 50 -8.28 14.56 0.66
N GLY A 51 -8.01 14.90 1.93
CA GLY A 51 -6.82 15.66 2.33
C GLY A 51 -7.01 17.18 2.32
N GLU A 52 -5.95 17.91 2.68
CA GLU A 52 -5.96 19.37 2.81
C GLU A 52 -5.58 20.08 1.50
N GLY A 53 -6.01 21.34 1.38
CA GLY A 53 -5.75 22.22 0.24
C GLY A 53 -6.84 22.25 -0.84
N PRO A 54 -6.71 23.14 -1.84
CA PRO A 54 -7.63 23.19 -2.97
C PRO A 54 -7.44 21.96 -3.86
N ALA A 55 -8.54 21.39 -4.35
CA ALA A 55 -8.46 20.34 -5.35
C ALA A 55 -8.37 20.95 -6.74
N GLN A 56 -7.53 20.36 -7.58
CA GLN A 56 -7.46 20.76 -8.97
C GLN A 56 -8.50 19.98 -9.79
N PRO A 57 -9.20 20.64 -10.73
CA PRO A 57 -10.15 19.97 -11.58
C PRO A 57 -9.45 18.99 -12.54
N PHE A 58 -10.12 17.88 -12.81
CA PHE A 58 -9.76 16.96 -13.88
C PHE A 58 -10.51 17.36 -15.15
N ALA A 59 -9.84 17.27 -16.30
CA ALA A 59 -10.47 17.53 -17.58
C ALA A 59 -11.49 16.44 -17.92
N ALA A 60 -12.43 16.76 -18.81
CA ALA A 60 -13.31 15.75 -19.39
C ALA A 60 -12.48 14.62 -20.04
N GLY A 61 -12.91 13.37 -19.84
CA GLY A 61 -12.17 12.18 -20.28
C GLY A 61 -11.24 11.56 -19.23
N ALA A 62 -11.11 12.17 -18.05
CA ALA A 62 -10.46 11.52 -16.91
C ALA A 62 -11.26 10.29 -16.43
N SER A 63 -10.53 9.32 -15.89
CA SER A 63 -11.07 8.06 -15.37
C SER A 63 -11.25 8.13 -13.86
N ILE A 64 -12.24 7.40 -13.35
CA ILE A 64 -12.47 7.23 -11.92
C ILE A 64 -12.75 5.76 -11.63
N MET A 65 -12.12 5.21 -10.58
CA MET A 65 -12.33 3.83 -10.15
C MET A 65 -12.53 3.76 -8.64
N PRO A 66 -13.40 2.88 -8.11
CA PRO A 66 -13.53 2.68 -6.67
C PRO A 66 -12.26 2.03 -6.12
N ILE A 67 -11.81 2.46 -4.93
CA ILE A 67 -10.62 1.90 -4.27
C ILE A 67 -10.89 1.56 -2.81
N ALA A 68 -10.04 0.70 -2.25
CA ALA A 68 -9.96 0.45 -0.82
C ALA A 68 -8.55 0.77 -0.32
N VAL A 69 -8.46 1.64 0.68
CA VAL A 69 -7.20 1.95 1.37
C VAL A 69 -7.21 1.22 2.71
N ARG A 70 -6.11 0.50 3.00
CA ARG A 70 -5.88 -0.15 4.29
C ARG A 70 -4.45 0.13 4.72
N GLY A 71 -4.31 0.78 5.87
CA GLY A 71 -3.05 0.95 6.57
C GLY A 71 -2.99 -0.01 7.75
N TYR A 72 -1.83 -0.61 7.97
CA TYR A 72 -1.54 -1.41 9.15
C TYR A 72 -0.38 -0.78 9.89
N TYR A 73 -0.48 -0.66 11.20
CA TYR A 73 0.61 -0.13 12.01
C TYR A 73 0.65 -0.79 13.38
N HIS A 74 1.85 -0.84 13.96
CA HIS A 74 2.07 -1.39 15.28
C HIS A 74 1.99 -0.27 16.32
N ASP A 75 0.93 -0.29 17.13
CA ASP A 75 0.85 0.48 18.36
C ASP A 75 1.67 -0.22 19.44
N ARG A 76 2.92 0.25 19.61
CA ARG A 76 3.88 -0.30 20.57
C ARG A 76 3.44 -0.12 22.02
N ALA A 77 2.70 0.96 22.32
CA ALA A 77 2.30 1.28 23.69
C ALA A 77 1.28 0.25 24.20
N SER A 78 0.34 -0.14 23.34
CA SER A 78 -0.66 -1.17 23.67
C SER A 78 -0.30 -2.57 23.18
N ALA A 79 0.83 -2.74 22.47
CA ALA A 79 1.29 -4.00 21.89
C ALA A 79 0.30 -4.60 20.90
N ARG A 80 -0.24 -3.76 20.00
CA ARG A 80 -1.32 -4.13 19.08
C ARG A 80 -0.95 -3.83 17.64
N LEU A 81 -1.27 -4.76 16.74
CA LEU A 81 -1.41 -4.42 15.34
C LEU A 81 -2.79 -3.79 15.15
N ARG A 82 -2.83 -2.62 14.51
CA ARG A 82 -4.05 -1.86 14.25
C ARG A 82 -4.23 -1.67 12.75
N ILE A 83 -5.49 -1.63 12.32
CA ILE A 83 -5.85 -1.33 10.93
C ILE A 83 -6.60 0.00 10.85
N GLN A 84 -6.25 0.77 9.84
CA GLN A 84 -6.95 1.98 9.45
C GLN A 84 -7.39 1.96 7.99
N ASN A 85 -8.48 2.64 7.67
CA ASN A 85 -9.02 2.74 6.31
C ASN A 85 -8.80 4.11 5.65
N GLY A 86 -7.87 4.91 6.18
CA GLY A 86 -7.58 6.26 5.69
C GLY A 86 -8.62 7.32 6.09
N TRP A 87 -9.41 7.07 7.14
CA TRP A 87 -10.36 8.05 7.67
C TRP A 87 -10.42 8.06 9.20
N VAL A 88 -11.27 7.21 9.78
CA VAL A 88 -11.58 7.21 11.23
C VAL A 88 -11.37 5.84 11.85
N THR A 89 -11.35 4.78 11.04
CA THR A 89 -11.21 3.44 11.60
C THR A 89 -9.80 3.31 12.17
N ASP A 90 -9.74 3.02 13.46
CA ASP A 90 -8.54 2.64 14.15
C ASP A 90 -8.91 1.53 15.12
N VAL A 91 -8.80 0.29 14.63
CA VAL A 91 -9.27 -0.90 15.38
C VAL A 91 -8.14 -1.89 15.56
N PRO A 92 -8.02 -2.49 16.76
CA PRO A 92 -7.04 -3.55 16.97
C PRO A 92 -7.44 -4.79 16.16
N VAL A 93 -6.47 -5.39 15.49
CA VAL A 93 -6.66 -6.66 14.76
C VAL A 93 -5.93 -7.83 15.40
N LEU A 94 -4.86 -7.55 16.15
CA LEU A 94 -4.07 -8.56 16.85
C LEU A 94 -3.45 -7.94 18.10
N ASP A 95 -3.58 -8.64 19.22
CA ASP A 95 -2.95 -8.31 20.49
C ASP A 95 -1.57 -8.96 20.62
N ASP A 96 -0.80 -8.53 21.62
CA ASP A 96 0.51 -9.08 21.97
C ASP A 96 1.52 -9.10 20.83
N VAL A 97 1.40 -8.10 19.95
CA VAL A 97 2.37 -7.82 18.90
C VAL A 97 3.55 -7.11 19.54
N VAL A 98 4.72 -7.70 19.43
CA VAL A 98 5.97 -7.15 19.98
C VAL A 98 6.96 -6.73 18.91
N GLY A 99 6.69 -7.08 17.66
CA GLY A 99 7.47 -6.65 16.51
C GLY A 99 6.63 -6.58 15.25
N LEU A 100 6.87 -5.56 14.43
CA LEU A 100 6.38 -5.44 13.06
C LEU A 100 7.53 -4.91 12.22
N SER A 101 7.87 -5.62 11.15
CA SER A 101 8.84 -5.18 10.15
C SER A 101 8.23 -5.29 8.76
N ILE A 102 8.42 -4.27 7.94
CA ILE A 102 7.97 -4.24 6.54
C ILE A 102 9.22 -3.94 5.70
N ARG A 103 9.54 -4.87 4.81
CA ARG A 103 10.71 -4.79 3.94
C ARG A 103 10.29 -4.91 2.49
N TYR A 104 10.88 -4.08 1.64
CA TYR A 104 10.57 -4.00 0.22
C TYR A 104 11.67 -4.67 -0.57
N PHE A 105 11.31 -5.52 -1.53
CA PHE A 105 12.23 -6.20 -2.41
C PHE A 105 11.86 -5.91 -3.86
N GLY A 106 12.86 -5.68 -4.69
CA GLY A 106 12.64 -5.31 -6.07
C GLY A 106 13.94 -5.10 -6.83
N ARG A 107 13.83 -4.50 -8.01
CA ARG A 107 15.02 -4.17 -8.80
C ARG A 107 15.68 -2.91 -8.23
N PRO A 108 17.02 -2.84 -8.15
CA PRO A 108 17.70 -1.64 -7.68
C PRO A 108 17.51 -0.44 -8.61
N VAL A 109 16.94 -0.65 -9.80
CA VAL A 109 16.77 0.33 -10.89
C VAL A 109 15.39 0.17 -11.52
N LEU A 110 14.80 1.26 -12.01
CA LEU A 110 13.51 1.22 -12.70
C LEU A 110 13.68 0.52 -14.05
N SER A 111 12.84 -0.47 -14.33
CA SER A 111 12.95 -1.25 -15.56
C SER A 111 11.87 -0.88 -16.56
N ALA A 112 12.23 -0.95 -17.85
CA ALA A 112 11.33 -0.63 -18.95
C ALA A 112 10.21 -1.65 -19.15
N ASP A 113 10.27 -2.82 -18.49
CA ASP A 113 9.19 -3.83 -18.49
C ASP A 113 7.86 -3.29 -17.91
N ILE A 114 7.92 -2.21 -17.12
CA ILE A 114 6.76 -1.41 -16.70
C ILE A 114 5.90 -0.96 -17.91
N ARG A 115 6.50 -0.80 -19.10
CA ARG A 115 5.81 -0.40 -20.34
C ARG A 115 4.85 -1.46 -20.88
N ALA A 116 4.96 -2.72 -20.46
CA ALA A 116 4.14 -3.81 -21.00
C ALA A 116 2.64 -3.66 -20.71
N GLY A 117 2.24 -2.71 -19.85
CA GLY A 117 0.84 -2.43 -19.49
C GLY A 117 0.16 -1.27 -20.23
N GLY A 118 0.85 -0.55 -21.14
CA GLY A 118 0.28 0.61 -21.86
C GLY A 118 1.17 1.87 -21.86
N PRO A 119 0.68 3.02 -22.35
CA PRO A 119 1.45 4.26 -22.35
C PRO A 119 1.79 4.69 -20.92
N LEU A 120 3.06 5.03 -20.70
CA LEU A 120 3.53 5.49 -19.39
C LEU A 120 2.97 6.87 -19.07
N ALA A 121 2.57 7.07 -17.82
CA ALA A 121 2.39 8.41 -17.27
C ALA A 121 3.64 9.26 -17.52
N PRO A 122 3.53 10.52 -18.00
CA PRO A 122 4.64 11.45 -18.16
C PRO A 122 5.65 11.47 -17.01
N CYS A 123 5.19 11.42 -15.75
CA CYS A 123 6.10 11.39 -14.59
C CYS A 123 6.99 10.14 -14.57
N LEU A 124 6.43 8.98 -14.91
CA LEU A 124 7.13 7.70 -14.92
C LEU A 124 8.03 7.57 -16.16
N ALA A 125 7.60 8.13 -17.29
CA ALA A 125 8.44 8.28 -18.48
C ALA A 125 9.66 9.15 -18.19
N ALA A 126 9.48 10.29 -17.49
CA ALA A 126 10.57 11.15 -17.05
C ALA A 126 11.50 10.44 -16.06
N ALA A 127 10.94 9.69 -15.10
CA ALA A 127 11.70 8.89 -14.14
C ALA A 127 12.61 7.86 -14.84
N LEU A 128 12.07 7.14 -15.83
CA LEU A 128 12.84 6.20 -16.65
C LEU A 128 13.91 6.90 -17.48
N ALA A 129 13.62 8.07 -18.05
CA ALA A 129 14.58 8.83 -18.85
C ALA A 129 15.74 9.40 -18.03
N ALA A 130 15.54 9.62 -16.72
CA ALA A 130 16.59 10.07 -15.81
C ALA A 130 17.54 8.95 -15.35
N GLN A 131 17.22 7.68 -15.65
CA GLN A 131 18.06 6.54 -15.25
C GLN A 131 19.32 6.44 -16.14
N PRO A 132 20.50 6.15 -15.57
CA PRO A 132 21.70 5.87 -16.35
C PRO A 132 21.51 4.67 -17.30
N ILE A 133 21.88 4.85 -18.58
CA ILE A 133 21.70 3.87 -19.67
C ILE A 133 22.34 2.50 -19.37
N ALA A 134 23.44 2.47 -18.61
CA ALA A 134 24.18 1.25 -18.27
C ALA A 134 23.49 0.35 -17.23
N GLN A 135 22.43 0.84 -16.58
CA GLN A 135 21.75 0.15 -15.48
C GLN A 135 20.46 -0.56 -15.91
N ALA A 136 19.93 -0.26 -17.11
CA ALA A 136 18.61 -0.74 -17.51
C ALA A 136 18.53 -2.25 -17.82
N ASP A 137 19.65 -2.93 -18.06
CA ASP A 137 19.67 -4.28 -18.67
C ASP A 137 20.40 -5.38 -17.87
N THR A 138 21.01 -5.10 -16.72
CA THR A 138 21.99 -6.02 -16.12
C THR A 138 21.64 -6.60 -14.73
N VAL A 139 20.56 -6.16 -14.08
CA VAL A 139 20.18 -6.71 -12.75
C VAL A 139 18.79 -7.36 -12.78
N GLN A 140 18.79 -8.69 -12.84
CA GLN A 140 17.59 -9.53 -12.76
C GLN A 140 17.25 -9.97 -11.33
N SER A 141 18.18 -9.84 -10.38
CA SER A 141 17.98 -10.25 -8.99
C SER A 141 17.22 -9.20 -8.19
N GLU A 142 16.26 -9.66 -7.37
CA GLU A 142 15.62 -8.80 -6.37
C GLU A 142 16.58 -8.51 -5.23
N GLU A 143 16.65 -7.24 -4.83
CA GLU A 143 17.39 -6.75 -3.67
C GLU A 143 16.45 -6.05 -2.69
N GLU A 144 16.86 -5.93 -1.42
CA GLU A 144 16.11 -5.14 -0.45
C GLU A 144 16.24 -3.65 -0.79
N LEU A 145 15.11 -3.00 -1.06
CA LEU A 145 15.02 -1.57 -1.36
C LEU A 145 14.92 -0.79 -0.06
N THR A 146 15.82 0.18 0.12
CA THR A 146 15.83 1.03 1.31
C THR A 146 14.71 2.05 1.26
N ALA A 147 14.29 2.54 2.42
CA ALA A 147 13.31 3.64 2.49
C ALA A 147 13.80 4.91 1.78
N ALA A 148 15.12 5.17 1.79
CA ALA A 148 15.70 6.33 1.12
C ALA A 148 15.51 6.28 -0.41
N LEU A 149 15.62 5.08 -1.00
CA LEU A 149 15.37 4.84 -2.44
C LEU A 149 13.89 4.91 -2.84
N LEU A 150 12.98 4.93 -1.87
CA LEU A 150 11.54 4.98 -2.12
C LEU A 150 10.95 6.33 -1.71
N THR A 151 11.81 7.31 -1.41
CA THR A 151 11.43 8.66 -0.95
C THR A 151 12.35 9.76 -1.48
N ASP A 152 13.22 9.48 -2.43
CA ASP A 152 14.14 10.42 -3.07
C ASP A 152 13.54 11.13 -4.30
N GLY A 153 12.42 10.61 -4.80
CA GLY A 153 11.78 11.04 -6.02
C GLY A 153 12.41 10.41 -7.27
N PRO A 154 11.83 10.66 -8.45
CA PRO A 154 10.87 11.71 -8.75
C PRO A 154 9.45 11.40 -8.25
N TRP A 155 8.75 12.45 -7.84
CA TRP A 155 7.39 12.34 -7.30
C TRP A 155 6.34 12.33 -8.43
N CYS A 156 5.50 11.30 -8.43
CA CYS A 156 4.33 11.14 -9.28
C CYS A 156 3.02 11.43 -8.52
N GLY A 157 1.93 11.66 -9.26
CA GLY A 157 0.59 11.88 -8.71
C GLY A 157 0.24 13.35 -8.48
N GLY A 158 -0.95 13.59 -7.92
CA GLY A 158 -1.45 14.92 -7.56
C GLY A 158 -1.18 15.24 -6.09
N ARG A 159 -2.25 15.34 -5.30
CA ARG A 159 -2.16 15.63 -3.85
C ARG A 159 -1.47 14.50 -3.07
N PHE A 160 -1.78 13.26 -3.42
CA PHE A 160 -1.18 12.07 -2.84
C PHE A 160 0.02 11.66 -3.67
N ARG A 161 1.11 12.42 -3.51
CA ARG A 161 2.35 12.14 -4.23
C ARG A 161 2.98 10.85 -3.74
N TYR A 162 3.58 10.14 -4.67
CA TYR A 162 4.32 8.92 -4.40
C TYR A 162 5.60 8.92 -5.24
N ASP A 163 6.61 8.23 -4.75
CA ASP A 163 7.86 8.09 -5.48
C ASP A 163 7.69 7.13 -6.66
N ALA A 164 8.16 7.52 -7.85
CA ALA A 164 8.19 6.64 -9.01
C ALA A 164 8.95 5.34 -8.73
N ASP A 165 9.89 5.35 -7.79
CA ASP A 165 10.66 4.17 -7.42
C ASP A 165 9.84 3.08 -6.71
N LEU A 166 8.61 3.38 -6.27
CA LEU A 166 7.67 2.33 -5.85
C LEU A 166 7.37 1.31 -6.95
N PHE A 167 7.53 1.67 -8.23
CA PHE A 167 7.38 0.71 -9.34
C PHE A 167 8.55 -0.28 -9.45
N ARG A 168 9.63 -0.09 -8.70
CA ARG A 168 10.72 -1.07 -8.56
C ARG A 168 10.33 -2.26 -7.69
N VAL A 169 9.38 -2.07 -6.79
CA VAL A 169 8.93 -3.11 -5.84
C VAL A 169 8.32 -4.29 -6.60
N ARG A 170 8.78 -5.49 -6.27
CA ARG A 170 8.28 -6.77 -6.81
C ARG A 170 7.74 -7.67 -5.70
N ARG A 171 8.23 -7.51 -4.48
CA ARG A 171 7.79 -8.26 -3.31
C ARG A 171 7.87 -7.40 -2.05
N ILE A 172 6.93 -7.60 -1.14
CA ILE A 172 6.91 -6.98 0.17
C ILE A 172 6.90 -8.11 1.19
N ARG A 173 7.85 -8.10 2.12
CA ARG A 173 7.88 -9.04 3.24
C ARG A 173 7.40 -8.31 4.49
N VAL A 174 6.35 -8.84 5.10
CA VAL A 174 5.83 -8.38 6.39
C VAL A 174 6.15 -9.44 7.42
N GLU A 175 6.89 -9.06 8.45
CA GLU A 175 7.19 -9.93 9.59
C GLU A 175 6.48 -9.40 10.83
N ILE A 176 5.73 -10.27 11.49
CA ILE A 176 4.98 -9.97 12.70
C ILE A 176 5.52 -10.88 13.80
N ARG A 177 5.99 -10.30 14.90
CA ARG A 177 6.39 -11.06 16.09
C ARG A 177 5.31 -10.95 17.15
N LEU A 178 4.85 -12.10 17.62
CA LEU A 178 3.84 -12.27 18.66
C LEU A 178 4.49 -12.87 19.90
N GLN A 179 4.05 -12.46 21.06
CA GLN A 179 4.40 -13.08 22.34
C GLN A 179 3.19 -13.78 22.96
N ALA A 180 3.41 -14.70 23.89
CA ALA A 180 2.32 -15.18 24.73
C ALA A 180 1.77 -14.06 25.63
N SER A 181 0.45 -13.90 25.69
CA SER A 181 -0.21 -12.83 26.45
C SER A 181 0.12 -12.86 27.94
N ALA A 182 0.06 -14.05 28.56
CA ALA A 182 0.26 -14.20 29.98
C ALA A 182 1.74 -14.44 30.31
N ALA A 183 2.29 -13.64 31.24
CA ALA A 183 3.68 -13.77 31.70
C ALA A 183 4.02 -15.16 32.27
N ARG A 184 3.03 -15.91 32.79
CA ARG A 184 3.21 -17.30 33.27
C ARG A 184 3.53 -18.31 32.18
N HIS A 185 3.44 -17.93 30.91
CA HIS A 185 3.84 -18.75 29.75
C HIS A 185 5.13 -18.25 29.10
N ARG A 186 5.68 -17.12 29.55
CA ARG A 186 6.93 -16.56 29.03
C ARG A 186 8.10 -16.82 29.98
N GLY A 187 9.25 -17.18 29.43
CA GLY A 187 10.49 -17.40 30.16
C GLY A 187 11.27 -16.11 30.38
N ARG A 188 12.51 -16.24 30.87
CA ARG A 188 13.41 -15.11 31.15
C ARG A 188 14.50 -14.89 30.11
N ASP A 189 14.65 -15.82 29.16
CA ASP A 189 15.68 -15.74 28.12
C ASP A 189 15.34 -14.66 27.09
N PRO A 190 16.11 -13.56 27.00
CA PRO A 190 15.84 -12.48 26.06
C PRO A 190 15.98 -12.90 24.59
N ALA A 191 16.62 -14.03 24.28
CA ALA A 191 16.69 -14.56 22.91
C ALA A 191 15.33 -15.11 22.43
N LEU A 192 14.50 -15.60 23.36
CA LEU A 192 13.22 -16.25 23.07
C LEU A 192 12.01 -15.36 23.40
N PHE A 193 12.18 -14.35 24.27
CA PHE A 193 11.09 -13.53 24.79
C PHE A 193 11.43 -12.04 24.72
N THR A 194 10.76 -11.29 23.85
CA THR A 194 10.92 -9.83 23.75
C THR A 194 10.51 -9.14 25.04
N ARG A 195 9.47 -9.65 25.72
CA ARG A 195 9.12 -9.25 27.09
C ARG A 195 9.15 -10.49 27.99
N PRO A 196 10.14 -10.59 28.90
CA PRO A 196 10.24 -11.72 29.83
C PRO A 196 8.97 -11.97 30.64
N GLY A 197 8.85 -13.20 31.15
CA GLY A 197 7.81 -13.61 32.07
C GLY A 197 8.33 -14.34 33.31
N SER A 198 7.45 -15.11 33.94
CA SER A 198 7.70 -15.81 35.20
C SER A 198 7.75 -17.34 35.05
N ALA A 199 7.50 -17.86 33.85
CA ALA A 199 7.46 -19.30 33.60
C ALA A 199 8.84 -19.93 33.82
N ARG A 200 8.85 -21.10 34.49
CA ARG A 200 10.03 -21.96 34.62
C ARG A 200 9.88 -23.26 33.80
N HIS A 201 8.65 -23.67 33.54
CA HIS A 201 8.26 -24.84 32.76
C HIS A 201 7.08 -24.46 31.85
N SER A 202 6.82 -25.23 30.78
CA SER A 202 5.73 -24.98 29.81
C SER A 202 5.79 -23.58 29.17
N LEU A 203 6.90 -23.33 28.49
CA LEU A 203 7.26 -22.07 27.84
C LEU A 203 6.61 -21.96 26.45
N ALA A 204 6.15 -20.76 26.11
CA ALA A 204 5.67 -20.41 24.77
C ALA A 204 6.50 -19.22 24.24
N PRO A 205 7.60 -19.47 23.50
CA PRO A 205 8.48 -18.42 22.99
C PRO A 205 7.74 -17.50 22.02
N ASP A 206 8.34 -16.34 21.74
CA ASP A 206 7.82 -15.45 20.72
C ASP A 206 7.75 -16.17 19.36
N LEU A 207 6.64 -16.00 18.66
CA LEU A 207 6.41 -16.56 17.33
C LEU A 207 6.56 -15.47 16.27
N VAL A 208 7.21 -15.80 15.16
CA VAL A 208 7.33 -14.90 14.01
C VAL A 208 6.51 -15.44 12.86
N GLY A 209 5.51 -14.68 12.44
CA GLY A 209 4.78 -14.89 11.20
C GLY A 209 5.39 -14.06 10.07
N ILE A 210 5.54 -14.67 8.89
CA ILE A 210 6.04 -14.00 7.69
C ILE A 210 4.95 -14.06 6.63
N ILE A 211 4.63 -12.91 6.05
CA ILE A 211 3.72 -12.78 4.92
C ILE A 211 4.50 -12.16 3.77
N GLU A 212 4.46 -12.80 2.61
CA GLU A 212 5.02 -12.24 1.38
C GLU A 212 3.89 -11.81 0.46
N VAL A 213 3.98 -10.58 -0.03
CA VAL A 213 3.01 -9.97 -0.93
C VAL A 213 3.72 -9.60 -2.22
N THR A 214 3.23 -10.10 -3.34
CA THR A 214 3.65 -9.65 -4.67
C THR A 214 2.64 -8.61 -5.15
N PRO A 215 3.00 -7.32 -5.24
CA PRO A 215 2.12 -6.31 -5.81
C PRO A 215 1.78 -6.70 -7.25
N ARG A 216 0.52 -6.60 -7.63
CA ARG A 216 0.15 -6.64 -9.04
C ARG A 216 0.44 -5.26 -9.63
N THR A 217 1.63 -5.10 -10.19
CA THR A 217 1.87 -4.02 -11.15
C THR A 217 1.07 -4.38 -12.40
N LEU A 218 -0.02 -3.65 -12.67
CA LEU A 218 -0.99 -3.95 -13.73
C LEU A 218 -0.29 -4.12 -15.10
N PRO A 219 -0.28 -5.32 -15.71
CA PRO A 219 -0.07 -5.46 -17.14
C PRO A 219 -1.45 -5.61 -17.79
N GLY A 220 -1.90 -4.58 -18.51
CA GLY A 220 -3.04 -4.66 -19.42
C GLY A 220 -4.41 -4.56 -18.76
N PHE A 221 -4.99 -3.35 -18.81
CA PHE A 221 -6.42 -3.14 -19.04
C PHE A 221 -6.56 -2.20 -20.24
#